data_AF-A0A2E2XCY0-F1
#
_entry.id   AF-A0A2E2XCY0-F1
#
_cell.length_a   1.000
_cell.length_b   1.000
_cell.length_c   1.000
_cell.angle_alpha   90.00
_cell.angle_beta   90.00
_cell.angle_gamma   90.00
#
_symmetry.space_group_name_H-M   'P 1'
#
loop_
_entity.id
_entity.type
_entity.pdbx_description
1 polymer ?
#
loop_
_entity_poly.entity_id
_entity_poly.type
_entity_poly.pdbx_seq_one_letter_code
_entity_poly.pdbx_strand_id
1 'polypeptide(L)'
;TDVDLRKTIQAATCKSEEFNEFARWLFFANGGKIPANLRHEQSKIVKYNHLLANFAILYNVNAMTEVFNQLKSEGYNITRDIMAEFSPYHTEHLGRLGSFELDLTKQVKPMTFELLVD
;
A
#
# COMPACT_ATOMS: atom_id res chain seq x y z
N THR A 1 -15.10 30.76 -6.07
CA THR A 1 -14.90 29.30 -6.16
C THR A 1 -14.72 28.75 -4.77
N ASP A 2 -15.48 27.71 -4.43
CA ASP A 2 -15.50 27.11 -3.09
C ASP A 2 -14.12 26.49 -2.72
N VAL A 3 -13.56 26.88 -1.58
CA VAL A 3 -12.24 26.45 -1.12
C VAL A 3 -12.26 25.00 -0.63
N ASP A 4 -13.34 24.60 0.04
CA ASP A 4 -13.48 23.28 0.63
C ASP A 4 -13.74 22.23 -0.46
N LEU A 5 -14.48 22.60 -1.50
CA LEU A 5 -14.63 21.77 -2.69
C LEU A 5 -13.27 21.51 -3.37
N ARG A 6 -12.41 22.52 -3.49
CA ARG A 6 -11.07 22.35 -4.08
C ARG A 6 -10.17 21.44 -3.24
N LYS A 7 -10.19 21.60 -1.91
CA LYS A 7 -9.43 20.71 -1.00
C LYS A 7 -9.88 19.25 -1.14
N THR A 8 -11.18 19.03 -1.22
CA THR A 8 -11.76 17.69 -1.40
C THR A 8 -11.33 17.06 -2.73
N ILE A 9 -11.43 17.83 -3.82
CA ILE A 9 -10.99 17.38 -5.16
C ILE A 9 -9.50 17.05 -5.12
N GLN A 10 -8.67 17.94 -4.60
CA GLN A 10 -7.23 17.75 -4.51
C GLN A 10 -6.88 16.48 -3.71
N ALA A 11 -7.51 16.28 -2.55
CA ALA A 11 -7.26 15.11 -1.72
C ALA A 11 -7.64 13.79 -2.43
N ALA A 12 -8.77 13.77 -3.16
CA ALA A 12 -9.16 12.60 -3.94
C ALA A 12 -8.20 12.33 -5.12
N THR A 13 -7.76 13.40 -5.79
CA THR A 13 -6.79 13.31 -6.89
C THR A 13 -5.44 12.80 -6.39
N CYS A 14 -4.88 13.38 -5.32
CA CYS A 14 -3.60 12.95 -4.76
C CYS A 14 -3.63 11.46 -4.35
N LYS A 15 -4.70 10.99 -3.69
CA LYS A 15 -4.85 9.56 -3.36
C LYS A 15 -4.80 8.66 -4.59
N SER A 16 -5.45 9.08 -5.67
CA SER A 16 -5.49 8.31 -6.93
C SER A 16 -4.14 8.32 -7.64
N GLU A 17 -3.45 9.46 -7.63
CA GLU A 17 -2.11 9.61 -8.21
C GLU A 17 -1.07 8.79 -7.45
N GLU A 18 -1.05 8.86 -6.12
CA GLU A 18 -0.16 8.05 -5.29
C GLU A 18 -0.40 6.55 -5.50
N PHE A 19 -1.65 6.10 -5.57
CA PHE A 19 -1.95 4.70 -5.89
C PHE A 19 -1.44 4.30 -7.28
N ASN A 20 -1.62 5.16 -8.29
CA ASN A 20 -1.14 4.88 -9.65
C ASN A 20 0.39 4.80 -9.71
N GLU A 21 1.09 5.67 -8.99
CA GLU A 21 2.54 5.63 -8.84
C GLU A 21 3.00 4.34 -8.16
N PHE A 22 2.34 3.96 -7.07
CA PHE A 22 2.61 2.71 -6.35
C PHE A 22 2.37 1.47 -7.23
N ALA A 23 1.23 1.39 -7.91
CA ALA A 23 0.91 0.30 -8.82
C ALA A 23 1.88 0.23 -10.00
N ARG A 24 2.32 1.37 -10.53
CA ARG A 24 3.34 1.43 -11.59
C ARG A 24 4.69 0.93 -11.08
N TRP A 25 5.07 1.28 -9.85
CA TRP A 25 6.32 0.83 -9.24
C TRP A 25 6.35 -0.70 -9.07
N LEU A 26 5.23 -1.28 -8.62
CA LEU A 26 5.07 -2.73 -8.44
C LEU A 26 5.13 -3.52 -9.75
N PHE A 27 4.74 -2.90 -10.86
CA PHE A 27 4.82 -3.52 -12.18
C PHE A 27 6.26 -3.82 -12.64
N PHE A 28 7.25 -3.17 -12.01
CA PHE A 28 8.70 -3.38 -12.09
C PHE A 28 9.32 -3.49 -13.50
N ALA A 29 9.14 -4.60 -14.21
CA ALA A 29 9.93 -4.98 -15.39
C ALA A 29 9.67 -4.11 -16.64
N ASN A 30 8.42 -3.69 -16.86
CA ASN A 30 8.03 -2.92 -18.05
C ASN A 30 7.74 -1.44 -17.75
N GLY A 31 8.05 -0.96 -16.53
CA GLY A 31 7.78 0.44 -16.13
C GLY A 31 6.32 0.87 -16.29
N GLY A 32 5.38 -0.05 -16.08
CA GLY A 32 3.95 0.15 -16.29
C GLY A 32 3.45 -0.02 -17.74
N LYS A 33 4.31 -0.37 -18.70
CA LYS A 33 3.91 -0.55 -20.11
C LYS A 33 3.26 -1.92 -20.32
N ILE A 34 2.06 -1.92 -20.88
CA ILE A 34 1.34 -3.15 -21.21
C ILE A 34 1.71 -3.57 -22.64
N PRO A 35 2.39 -4.71 -22.84
CA PRO A 35 2.85 -5.14 -24.16
C PRO A 35 1.74 -5.79 -25.00
N ALA A 36 0.61 -6.14 -24.40
CA ALA A 36 -0.48 -6.84 -25.06
C ALA A 36 -1.36 -5.88 -25.87
N ASN A 37 -1.67 -6.25 -27.12
CA ASN A 37 -2.56 -5.48 -28.01
C ASN A 37 -4.03 -5.90 -27.91
N LEU A 38 -4.35 -7.01 -27.23
CA LEU A 38 -5.72 -7.49 -27.03
C LEU A 38 -6.28 -6.93 -25.72
N ARG A 39 -7.46 -6.29 -25.78
CA ARG A 39 -8.11 -5.64 -24.63
C ARG A 39 -8.29 -6.57 -23.43
N HIS A 40 -8.63 -7.84 -23.65
CA HIS A 40 -8.84 -8.79 -22.56
C HIS A 40 -7.53 -9.15 -21.84
N GLU A 41 -6.42 -9.23 -22.56
CA GLU A 41 -5.08 -9.44 -21.99
C GLU A 41 -4.62 -8.20 -21.21
N GLN A 42 -4.84 -7.00 -21.75
CA GLN A 42 -4.57 -5.76 -21.02
C GLN A 42 -5.35 -5.70 -19.70
N SER A 43 -6.62 -6.12 -19.73
CA SER A 43 -7.49 -6.14 -18.55
C SER A 43 -7.01 -7.13 -17.48
N LYS A 44 -6.50 -8.30 -17.88
CA LYS A 44 -5.87 -9.25 -16.95
C LYS A 44 -4.67 -8.61 -16.27
N ILE A 45 -3.76 -8.03 -17.05
CA ILE A 45 -2.53 -7.39 -16.56
C ILE A 45 -2.85 -6.32 -15.52
N VAL A 46 -3.80 -5.42 -15.80
CA VAL A 46 -4.23 -4.38 -14.84
C VAL A 46 -4.80 -4.99 -13.57
N LYS A 47 -5.70 -5.98 -13.69
CA LYS A 47 -6.34 -6.62 -12.53
C LYS A 47 -5.32 -7.35 -11.64
N TYR A 48 -4.37 -8.07 -12.22
CA TYR A 48 -3.33 -8.74 -11.45
C TYR A 48 -2.40 -7.73 -10.77
N ASN A 49 -2.08 -6.61 -11.43
CA ASN A 49 -1.28 -5.56 -10.82
C ASN A 49 -2.01 -4.92 -9.62
N HIS A 50 -3.31 -4.64 -9.76
CA HIS A 50 -4.11 -4.13 -8.63
C HIS A 50 -4.21 -5.14 -7.49
N LEU A 51 -4.32 -6.44 -7.80
CA LEU A 51 -4.29 -7.49 -6.78
C LEU A 51 -2.97 -7.48 -6.00
N LEU A 52 -1.83 -7.39 -6.69
CA LEU A 52 -0.53 -7.26 -6.06
C LEU A 52 -0.42 -5.99 -5.20
N ALA A 53 -0.90 -4.86 -5.72
CA ALA A 53 -0.93 -3.59 -4.99
C ALA A 53 -1.73 -3.71 -3.70
N ASN A 54 -2.91 -4.33 -3.75
CA ASN A 54 -3.74 -4.53 -2.57
C ASN A 54 -3.06 -5.44 -1.53
N PHE A 55 -2.34 -6.48 -1.94
CA PHE A 55 -1.56 -7.30 -1.02
C PHE A 55 -0.43 -6.53 -0.34
N ALA A 56 0.32 -5.72 -1.11
CA ALA A 56 1.38 -4.89 -0.57
C ALA A 56 0.84 -3.82 0.40
N ILE A 57 -0.29 -3.19 0.06
CA ILE A 57 -1.00 -2.24 0.95
C ILE A 57 -1.40 -2.95 2.25
N LEU A 58 -1.98 -4.15 2.17
CA LEU A 58 -2.38 -4.89 3.37
C LEU A 58 -1.18 -5.22 4.26
N TYR A 59 -0.07 -5.65 3.67
CA TYR A 59 1.17 -5.91 4.39
C TYR A 59 1.69 -4.64 5.09
N ASN A 60 1.72 -3.51 4.38
CA ASN A 60 2.17 -2.22 4.90
C ASN A 60 1.28 -1.75 6.06
N VAL A 61 -0.04 -1.79 5.89
CA VAL A 61 -0.99 -1.39 6.94
C VAL A 61 -0.87 -2.29 8.17
N ASN A 62 -0.67 -3.60 8.00
CA ASN A 62 -0.42 -4.48 9.15
C ASN A 62 0.85 -4.07 9.91
N ALA A 63 1.97 -3.85 9.19
CA ALA A 63 3.22 -3.43 9.81
C ALA A 63 3.07 -2.07 10.52
N MET A 64 2.37 -1.11 9.90
CA MET A 64 2.07 0.19 10.48
C MET A 64 1.23 0.06 11.76
N THR A 65 0.18 -0.76 11.74
CA THR A 65 -0.67 -1.03 12.92
C THR A 65 0.13 -1.61 14.07
N GLU A 66 1.01 -2.58 13.79
CA GLU A 66 1.89 -3.16 14.82
C GLU A 66 2.79 -2.09 15.45
N VAL A 67 3.41 -1.23 14.64
CA VAL A 67 4.27 -0.14 15.11
C VAL A 67 3.49 0.90 15.90
N PHE A 68 2.30 1.31 15.45
CA PHE A 68 1.47 2.27 16.17
C PHE A 68 1.02 1.73 17.54
N ASN A 69 0.61 0.46 17.61
CA ASN A 69 0.25 -0.19 18.86
C ASN A 69 1.45 -0.29 19.81
N GLN A 70 2.63 -0.62 19.28
CA GLN A 70 3.87 -0.64 20.06
C GLN A 70 4.17 0.75 20.65
N LEU A 71 4.18 1.80 19.82
CA LEU A 71 4.44 3.17 20.27
C LEU A 71 3.43 3.63 21.32
N LYS A 72 2.15 3.26 21.16
CA LYS A 72 1.13 3.55 22.18
C LYS A 72 1.43 2.84 23.50
N SER A 73 1.86 1.58 23.45
CA SER A 73 2.23 0.80 24.65
C SER A 73 3.47 1.35 25.37
N GLU A 74 4.36 2.00 24.63
CA GLU A 74 5.54 2.68 25.17
C GLU A 74 5.20 4.06 25.78
N GLY A 75 3.95 4.51 25.66
CA GLY A 75 3.45 5.75 26.25
C GLY A 75 3.46 6.97 25.32
N TYR A 76 3.76 6.79 24.02
CA TYR A 76 3.68 7.89 23.05
C TYR A 76 2.22 8.26 22.75
N ASN A 77 1.96 9.57 22.60
CA ASN A 77 0.64 10.08 22.25
C ASN A 77 0.37 10.00 20.75
N ILE A 78 0.07 8.80 20.26
CA ILE A 78 -0.38 8.58 18.88
C ILE A 78 -1.87 8.90 18.79
N THR A 79 -2.24 9.78 17.85
CA THR A 79 -3.64 10.15 17.53
C THR A 79 -4.00 9.71 16.12
N ARG A 80 -5.30 9.60 15.82
CA ARG A 80 -5.77 9.27 14.47
C ARG A 80 -5.33 10.27 13.41
N ASP A 81 -5.22 11.54 13.77
CA ASP A 81 -4.77 12.60 12.86
C ASP A 81 -3.33 12.36 12.42
N ILE A 82 -2.43 12.00 13.36
CA ILE A 82 -1.04 11.64 13.05
C ILE A 82 -1.00 10.41 12.16
N MET A 83 -1.81 9.40 12.44
CA MET A 83 -1.87 8.18 11.63
C MET A 83 -2.33 8.44 10.20
N ALA A 84 -3.26 9.38 10.02
CA ALA A 84 -3.79 9.77 8.71
C ALA A 84 -2.75 10.46 7.82
N GLU A 85 -1.63 10.92 8.38
CA GLU A 85 -0.51 11.49 7.61
C GLU A 85 0.37 10.41 6.96
N PHE A 86 0.25 9.15 7.38
CA PHE A 86 1.04 8.06 6.81
C PHE A 86 0.33 7.42 5.61
N SER A 87 1.07 7.29 4.51
CA SER A 87 0.60 6.62 3.30
C SER A 87 0.95 5.14 3.32
N PRO A 88 0.03 4.22 2.97
CA PRO A 88 0.32 2.78 2.95
C PRO A 88 1.13 2.36 1.72
N TYR A 89 1.63 3.30 0.91
CA TYR A 89 2.33 3.03 -0.36
C TYR A 89 3.86 2.96 -0.24
N HIS A 90 4.37 2.60 0.94
CA HIS A 90 5.80 2.43 1.17
C HIS A 90 6.38 1.26 0.36
N THR A 91 7.52 1.48 -0.30
CA THR A 91 8.14 0.50 -1.21
C THR A 91 9.55 0.07 -0.82
N GLU A 92 10.21 0.79 0.11
CA GLU A 92 11.64 0.62 0.41
C GLU A 92 12.00 -0.77 0.93
N HIS A 93 11.08 -1.41 1.67
CA HIS A 93 11.25 -2.73 2.24
C HIS A 93 10.89 -3.87 1.28
N LEU A 94 10.31 -3.57 0.11
CA LEU A 94 9.93 -4.56 -0.89
C LEU A 94 11.09 -4.84 -1.83
N GLY A 95 11.60 -6.07 -1.79
CA GLY A 95 12.56 -6.56 -2.77
C GLY A 95 11.92 -6.75 -4.14
N ARG A 96 12.52 -6.15 -5.18
CA ARG A 96 12.10 -6.35 -6.60
C ARG A 96 13.04 -7.24 -7.40
N LEU A 97 14.21 -7.53 -6.85
CA LEU A 97 15.28 -8.33 -7.45
C LEU A 97 15.70 -9.42 -6.47
N GLY A 98 16.14 -10.56 -7.01
CA GLY A 98 16.66 -11.68 -6.22
C GLY A 98 15.83 -12.95 -6.40
N SER A 99 16.25 -13.99 -5.68
CA SER A 99 15.54 -15.27 -5.59
C SER A 99 14.55 -15.23 -4.42
N PHE A 100 13.28 -15.48 -4.72
CA PHE A 100 12.22 -15.61 -3.72
C PHE A 100 11.94 -17.09 -3.50
N GLU A 101 12.74 -17.71 -2.64
CA GLU A 101 12.49 -19.09 -2.22
C GLU A 101 11.40 -19.12 -1.15
N LEU A 102 10.39 -19.97 -1.38
CA LEU A 102 9.26 -20.12 -0.46
C LEU A 102 9.61 -21.15 0.60
N ASP A 103 9.84 -20.70 1.82
CA ASP A 103 9.91 -21.57 2.99
C ASP A 103 8.51 -21.80 3.57
N LEU A 104 7.93 -22.96 3.26
CA LEU A 104 6.61 -23.37 3.75
C LEU A 104 6.63 -23.83 5.22
N THR A 105 7.81 -24.04 5.81
CA THR A 105 7.95 -24.44 7.21
C THR A 105 7.96 -23.24 8.16
N LYS A 106 8.17 -22.04 7.62
CA LYS A 106 8.20 -20.80 8.39
C LYS A 106 6.82 -20.47 8.96
N GLN A 107 6.74 -20.34 10.29
CA GLN A 107 5.52 -19.87 10.93
C GLN A 107 5.27 -18.41 10.57
N VAL A 108 4.04 -18.14 10.11
CA VAL A 108 3.60 -16.78 9.77
C VAL A 108 3.05 -16.13 11.03
N LYS A 109 3.54 -14.93 11.35
CA LYS A 109 2.96 -14.12 12.43
C LYS A 109 1.50 -13.78 12.06
N PRO A 110 0.52 -14.03 12.92
CA PRO A 110 -0.86 -13.61 12.68
C PRO A 110 -0.96 -12.10 12.47
N MET A 111 -1.87 -11.70 11.60
CA MET A 111 -2.12 -10.29 11.31
C MET A 111 -2.77 -9.61 12.52
N THR A 112 -2.32 -8.39 12.81
CA THR A 112 -2.86 -7.56 13.89
C THR A 112 -4.00 -6.70 13.33
N PHE A 113 -5.23 -7.02 13.72
CA PHE A 113 -6.43 -6.28 13.27
C PHE A 113 -6.89 -5.22 14.26
N GLU A 114 -6.43 -5.29 15.51
CA GLU A 114 -6.82 -4.38 16.57
C GLU A 114 -5.92 -3.15 16.61
N LEU A 115 -6.52 -1.98 16.80
CA LEU A 115 -5.82 -0.71 16.88
C LEU A 115 -6.07 -0.13 18.28
N LEU A 116 -5.02 -0.02 19.08
CA LEU A 116 -5.09 0.39 20.49
C LEU A 116 -5.13 1.92 20.67
N VAL A 117 -5.46 2.66 19.61
CA VAL A 117 -5.55 4.11 19.60
C VAL A 117 -7.03 4.50 19.59
N ASP A 118 -7.40 5.35 20.54
CA ASP A 118 -8.74 5.94 20.64
C ASP A 118 -9.06 6.82 19.42
#